data_AF-A0A3G3IER2-F1
#
_entry.id   AF-A0A3G3IER2-F1
#
_cell.length_a   1.000
_cell.length_b   1.000
_cell.length_c   1.000
_cell.angle_alpha   90.00
_cell.angle_beta   90.00
_cell.angle_gamma   90.00
#
_symmetry.space_group_name_H-M   'P 1'
#
loop_
_entity.id
_entity.type
_entity.pdbx_description
1 polymer ?
#
loop_
_entity_poly.entity_id
_entity_poly.type
_entity_poly.pdbx_seq_one_letter_code
_entity_poly.pdbx_strand_id
1 'polypeptide(L)'
;MPGELEDCSVYIRDVREASQTYSKGNFGYPMSGGFLELDLVEAAFLVQANRLEVFHKKKRMGFAELFDYASGKVDNFDIKYIVFKDLRERGFIVKPESGSFDLRVYPRGMSPSNSAPLYMVCAVSERAALDIGEFLNEVSQSEDRGKQLLYGVVDEEGDLTYYKMAMMDPEGKVLPAEGTAKAVGKLVGDRIFVFDKDQGQALHDEAFYGKDMQGVLQLSLIEGCYLIGKGELEVLNRKGKGMSDKDLVSFGRKTQDEFDLRLRTYVDLRNRGLVVKTGFKYGTHFRVYEKSPDDCHARYLVHAVPVSTVAMWPEISRTVRLSGGVKKEILFARVSNEIEYLEFKWFKP
;
A
#
# COMPACT_ATOMS: atom_id res chain seq x y z
N MET A 1 -5.74 34.93 -22.79
CA MET A 1 -4.36 34.85 -22.28
C MET A 1 -3.57 33.96 -23.22
N PRO A 2 -2.76 34.51 -24.15
CA PRO A 2 -1.92 33.71 -25.02
C PRO A 2 -0.69 33.14 -24.30
N GLY A 3 -0.43 31.85 -24.50
CA GLY A 3 0.81 31.17 -24.16
C GLY A 3 1.49 30.62 -25.41
N GLU A 4 2.82 30.55 -25.39
CA GLU A 4 3.63 30.01 -26.48
C GLU A 4 4.20 28.65 -26.08
N LEU A 5 3.90 27.61 -26.87
CA LEU A 5 4.40 26.25 -26.66
C LEU A 5 5.82 26.10 -27.20
N GLU A 6 6.75 25.78 -26.30
CA GLU A 6 8.15 25.55 -26.58
C GLU A 6 8.59 24.24 -25.91
N ASP A 7 8.83 23.21 -26.74
CA ASP A 7 9.18 21.85 -26.33
C ASP A 7 8.21 21.24 -25.30
N CYS A 8 8.59 21.17 -24.03
CA CYS A 8 7.79 20.59 -22.94
C CYS A 8 7.16 21.63 -22.00
N SER A 9 7.15 22.90 -22.40
CA SER A 9 6.63 24.01 -21.58
C SER A 9 5.78 24.98 -22.39
N VAL A 10 4.83 25.64 -21.73
CA VAL A 10 4.06 26.76 -22.30
C VAL A 10 4.39 28.04 -21.56
N TYR A 11 4.88 29.05 -22.26
CA TYR A 11 5.29 30.32 -21.68
C TYR A 11 4.22 31.40 -21.85
N ILE A 12 3.78 32.00 -20.74
CA ILE A 12 2.99 33.24 -20.75
C ILE A 12 3.98 34.40 -20.61
N ARG A 13 4.22 35.09 -21.73
CA ARG A 13 5.18 36.20 -21.81
C ARG A 13 4.58 37.55 -21.40
N ASP A 14 3.25 37.70 -21.38
CA ASP A 14 2.62 38.91 -20.84
C ASP A 14 2.68 38.89 -19.30
N VAL A 15 3.40 39.85 -18.72
CA VAL A 15 3.66 39.92 -17.27
C VAL A 15 2.36 40.08 -16.45
N ARG A 16 1.35 40.77 -16.97
CA ARG A 16 0.08 40.96 -16.24
C ARG A 16 -0.71 39.67 -16.22
N GLU A 17 -0.80 38.98 -17.37
CA GLU A 17 -1.48 37.70 -17.46
C GLU A 17 -0.76 36.59 -16.68
N ALA A 18 0.59 36.58 -16.72
CA ALA A 18 1.43 35.71 -15.91
C ALA A 18 1.13 35.87 -14.41
N SER A 19 1.16 37.11 -13.91
CA SER A 19 0.84 37.43 -12.52
C SER A 19 -0.59 37.06 -12.13
N GLN A 20 -1.57 37.32 -13.00
CA GLN A 20 -2.96 36.97 -12.75
C GLN A 20 -3.16 35.44 -12.71
N THR A 21 -2.49 34.70 -13.58
CA THR A 21 -2.57 33.23 -13.66
C THR A 21 -1.96 32.59 -12.42
N TYR A 22 -0.80 33.08 -12.00
CA TYR A 22 -0.13 32.61 -10.79
C TYR A 22 -0.94 32.96 -9.52
N SER A 23 -1.41 34.20 -9.37
CA SER A 23 -2.16 34.63 -8.17
C SER A 23 -3.50 33.91 -7.98
N LYS A 24 -4.23 33.63 -9.06
CA LYS A 24 -5.54 32.98 -8.98
C LYS A 24 -5.50 31.48 -8.65
N GLY A 25 -4.37 30.80 -8.87
CA GLY A 25 -4.35 29.34 -8.72
C GLY A 25 -2.98 28.70 -8.52
N ASN A 26 -1.90 29.47 -8.43
CA ASN A 26 -0.52 28.99 -8.37
C ASN A 26 -0.12 28.09 -9.56
N PHE A 27 -0.73 28.33 -10.73
CA PHE A 27 -0.31 27.67 -11.97
C PHE A 27 1.06 28.20 -12.40
N GLY A 28 1.91 27.31 -12.90
CA GLY A 28 3.22 27.65 -13.45
C GLY A 28 4.29 28.05 -12.43
N TYR A 29 5.46 28.32 -12.98
CA TYR A 29 6.67 28.71 -12.28
C TYR A 29 7.07 30.13 -12.74
N PRO A 30 7.10 31.12 -11.83
CA PRO A 30 7.53 32.46 -12.18
C PRO A 30 9.00 32.47 -12.60
N MET A 31 9.28 33.06 -13.76
CA MET A 31 10.61 33.15 -14.35
C MET A 31 11.19 34.57 -14.22
N SER A 32 12.50 34.69 -14.40
CA SER A 32 13.16 36.00 -14.49
C SER A 32 12.55 36.80 -15.66
N GLY A 33 12.27 38.09 -15.42
CA GLY A 33 11.55 38.94 -16.39
C GLY A 33 10.03 38.96 -16.23
N GLY A 34 9.47 38.24 -15.26
CA GLY A 34 8.04 38.29 -14.93
C GLY A 34 7.15 37.40 -15.81
N PHE A 35 7.77 36.55 -16.64
CA PHE A 35 7.08 35.52 -17.41
C PHE A 35 6.67 34.35 -16.53
N LEU A 36 5.72 33.56 -17.01
CA LEU A 36 5.28 32.34 -16.34
C LEU A 36 5.53 31.14 -17.24
N GLU A 37 6.23 30.14 -16.72
CA GLU A 37 6.39 28.84 -17.36
C GLU A 37 5.32 27.88 -16.84
N LEU A 38 4.51 27.30 -17.72
CA LEU A 38 3.55 26.26 -17.39
C LEU A 38 4.07 24.92 -17.88
N ASP A 39 3.93 23.91 -17.04
CA ASP A 39 4.05 22.52 -17.48
C ASP A 39 2.87 22.17 -18.41
N LEU A 40 3.08 21.19 -19.30
CA LEU A 40 2.06 20.72 -20.23
C LEU A 40 0.76 20.30 -19.53
N VAL A 41 0.85 19.70 -18.33
CA VAL A 41 -0.36 19.26 -17.59
C VAL A 41 -1.17 20.46 -17.08
N GLU A 42 -0.47 21.51 -16.61
CA GLU A 42 -1.08 22.76 -16.17
C GLU A 42 -1.69 23.51 -17.35
N ALA A 43 -0.97 23.58 -18.48
CA ALA A 43 -1.40 24.23 -19.70
C ALA A 43 -2.64 23.54 -20.29
N ALA A 44 -2.63 22.21 -20.41
CA ALA A 44 -3.78 21.44 -20.89
C ALA A 44 -5.04 21.69 -20.04
N PHE A 45 -4.89 21.73 -18.71
CA PHE A 45 -6.00 22.00 -17.80
C PHE A 45 -6.57 23.41 -18.00
N LEU A 46 -5.69 24.41 -18.13
CA LEU A 46 -6.11 25.80 -18.36
C LEU A 46 -6.74 25.99 -19.76
N VAL A 47 -6.27 25.29 -20.78
CA VAL A 47 -6.87 25.29 -22.12
C VAL A 47 -8.25 24.64 -22.08
N GLN A 48 -8.41 23.48 -21.44
CA GLN A 48 -9.71 22.82 -21.29
C GLN A 48 -10.72 23.72 -20.55
N ALA A 49 -10.24 24.44 -19.52
CA ALA A 49 -11.06 25.39 -18.77
C ALA A 49 -11.32 26.72 -19.51
N ASN A 50 -10.89 26.87 -20.77
CA ASN A 50 -10.96 28.11 -21.56
C ASN A 50 -10.30 29.32 -20.89
N ARG A 51 -9.24 29.08 -20.11
CA ARG A 51 -8.47 30.11 -19.38
C ARG A 51 -7.16 30.45 -20.06
N LEU A 52 -6.66 29.62 -20.97
CA LEU A 52 -5.41 29.82 -21.70
C LEU A 52 -5.63 29.51 -23.19
N GLU A 53 -5.03 30.30 -24.07
CA GLU A 53 -4.92 29.99 -25.49
C GLU A 53 -3.46 29.67 -25.80
N VAL A 54 -3.18 28.50 -26.36
CA VAL A 54 -1.80 28.08 -26.65
C VAL A 54 -1.50 28.18 -28.13
N PHE A 55 -0.32 28.66 -28.48
CA PHE A 55 0.17 28.78 -29.85
C PHE A 55 1.48 28.01 -30.01
N HIS A 56 1.60 27.24 -31.09
CA HIS A 56 2.85 26.62 -31.52
C HIS A 56 3.17 27.06 -32.94
N LYS A 57 4.33 27.70 -33.16
CA LYS A 57 4.73 28.24 -34.47
C LYS A 57 3.64 29.11 -35.11
N LYS A 58 3.03 30.00 -34.31
CA LYS A 58 1.91 30.90 -34.68
C LYS A 58 0.57 30.22 -35.00
N LYS A 59 0.47 28.88 -34.94
CA LYS A 59 -0.80 28.16 -35.04
C LYS A 59 -1.40 28.00 -33.65
N ARG A 60 -2.67 28.39 -33.47
CA ARG A 60 -3.42 28.11 -32.23
C ARG A 60 -3.61 26.61 -32.09
N MET A 61 -3.37 26.09 -30.90
CA MET A 61 -3.63 24.70 -30.52
C MET A 61 -4.86 24.63 -29.62
N GLY A 62 -5.85 23.83 -30.03
CA GLY A 62 -6.98 23.46 -29.16
C GLY A 62 -6.57 22.44 -28.10
N PHE A 63 -7.47 22.13 -27.17
CA PHE A 63 -7.22 21.11 -26.13
C PHE A 63 -6.78 19.77 -26.73
N ALA A 64 -7.50 19.26 -27.74
CA ALA A 64 -7.17 17.97 -28.37
C ALA A 64 -5.77 17.97 -29.01
N GLU A 65 -5.39 19.05 -29.70
CA GLU A 65 -4.06 19.16 -30.34
C GLU A 65 -2.95 19.27 -29.28
N LEU A 66 -3.17 20.02 -28.20
CA LEU A 66 -2.20 20.16 -27.11
C LEU A 66 -2.04 18.86 -26.32
N PHE A 67 -3.15 18.16 -26.08
CA PHE A 67 -3.15 16.88 -25.37
C PHE A 67 -2.40 15.81 -26.15
N ASP A 68 -2.68 15.66 -27.45
CA ASP A 68 -1.98 14.73 -28.34
C ASP A 68 -0.47 15.05 -28.40
N TYR A 69 -0.12 16.33 -28.54
CA TYR A 69 1.27 16.76 -28.49
C TYR A 69 1.95 16.39 -27.17
N ALA A 70 1.28 16.63 -26.03
CA ALA A 70 1.83 16.37 -24.72
C ALA A 70 1.97 14.86 -24.44
N SER A 71 1.01 14.04 -24.87
CA SER A 71 1.10 12.57 -24.83
C SER A 71 2.28 12.02 -25.64
N GLY A 72 2.70 12.70 -26.70
CA GLY A 72 3.92 12.35 -27.44
C GLY A 72 5.24 12.80 -26.80
N LYS A 73 5.18 13.57 -25.71
CA LYS A 73 6.34 14.20 -25.05
C LYS A 73 6.57 13.76 -23.62
N VAL A 74 5.49 13.40 -22.92
CA VAL A 74 5.50 13.06 -21.50
C VAL A 74 4.88 11.68 -21.33
N ASP A 75 5.65 10.75 -20.76
CA ASP A 75 5.15 9.41 -20.47
C ASP A 75 3.94 9.48 -19.53
N ASN A 76 2.91 8.67 -19.82
CA ASN A 76 1.66 8.60 -19.06
C ASN A 76 0.98 9.97 -18.86
N PHE A 77 1.15 10.90 -19.82
CA PHE A 77 0.58 12.25 -19.73
C PHE A 77 -0.93 12.24 -19.43
N ASP A 78 -1.67 11.34 -20.08
CA ASP A 78 -3.10 11.16 -19.92
C ASP A 78 -3.47 10.80 -18.47
N ILE A 79 -2.74 9.86 -17.87
CA ILE A 79 -2.93 9.44 -16.48
C ILE A 79 -2.61 10.60 -15.53
N LYS A 80 -1.47 11.28 -15.74
CA LYS A 80 -1.06 12.46 -14.94
C LYS A 80 -2.08 13.58 -15.04
N TYR A 81 -2.64 13.80 -16.24
CA TYR A 81 -3.66 14.79 -16.49
C TYR A 81 -4.96 14.51 -15.73
N ILE A 82 -5.44 13.26 -15.75
CA ILE A 82 -6.66 12.85 -15.04
C ILE A 82 -6.49 13.08 -13.53
N VAL A 83 -5.36 12.65 -12.95
CA VAL A 83 -5.06 12.85 -11.52
C VAL A 83 -4.92 14.33 -11.17
N PHE A 84 -4.20 15.10 -11.99
CA PHE A 84 -4.04 16.54 -11.80
C PHE A 84 -5.39 17.27 -11.84
N LYS A 85 -6.22 16.96 -12.83
CA LYS A 85 -7.55 17.55 -13.03
C LYS A 85 -8.46 17.29 -11.83
N ASP A 86 -8.58 16.04 -11.39
CA ASP A 86 -9.45 15.69 -10.25
C ASP A 86 -9.02 16.42 -8.96
N LEU A 87 -7.72 16.42 -8.64
CA LEU A 87 -7.20 17.13 -7.46
C LEU A 87 -7.46 18.64 -7.54
N ARG A 88 -7.30 19.25 -8.73
CA ARG A 88 -7.57 20.68 -8.94
C ARG A 88 -9.06 21.00 -8.81
N GLU A 89 -9.93 20.16 -9.35
CA GLU A 89 -11.39 20.30 -9.24
C GLU A 89 -11.87 20.15 -7.80
N ARG A 90 -11.15 19.39 -6.96
CA ARG A 90 -11.37 19.29 -5.50
C ARG A 90 -10.87 20.51 -4.71
N GLY A 91 -10.27 21.50 -5.38
CA GLY A 91 -9.80 22.74 -4.77
C GLY A 91 -8.40 22.67 -4.18
N PHE A 92 -7.61 21.63 -4.50
CA PHE A 92 -6.21 21.58 -4.11
C PHE A 92 -5.34 22.47 -5.01
N ILE A 93 -4.23 22.97 -4.45
CA ILE A 93 -3.11 23.44 -5.25
C ILE A 93 -2.21 22.24 -5.54
N VAL A 94 -1.96 22.01 -6.82
CA VAL A 94 -1.19 20.89 -7.35
C VAL A 94 -0.11 21.46 -8.24
N LYS A 95 1.12 20.99 -8.06
CA LYS A 95 2.27 21.36 -8.88
C LYS A 95 2.88 20.08 -9.48
N PRO A 96 3.29 20.10 -10.76
CA PRO A 96 4.10 19.02 -11.33
C PRO A 96 5.38 18.81 -10.53
N GLU A 97 5.82 17.57 -10.45
CA GLU A 97 7.05 17.16 -9.78
C GLU A 97 7.94 16.38 -10.75
N SER A 98 9.23 16.32 -10.43
CA SER A 98 10.23 15.57 -11.19
C SER A 98 10.86 14.47 -10.33
N GLY A 99 11.47 13.48 -11.00
CA GLY A 99 12.09 12.33 -10.34
C GLY A 99 11.05 11.23 -10.07
N SER A 100 11.05 10.70 -8.84
CA SER A 100 10.21 9.54 -8.46
C SER A 100 8.72 9.85 -8.29
N PHE A 101 8.29 11.10 -8.49
CA PHE A 101 6.90 11.52 -8.28
C PHE A 101 6.43 12.39 -9.44
N ASP A 102 5.13 12.36 -9.70
CA ASP A 102 4.52 13.11 -10.82
C ASP A 102 3.99 14.47 -10.37
N LEU A 103 3.42 14.55 -9.17
CA LEU A 103 2.82 15.77 -8.64
C LEU A 103 3.14 15.94 -7.16
N ARG A 104 3.04 17.18 -6.70
CA ARG A 104 2.99 17.53 -5.27
C ARG A 104 1.74 18.35 -4.99
N VAL A 105 1.10 18.06 -3.86
CA VAL A 105 -0.20 18.63 -3.48
C VAL A 105 -0.08 19.35 -2.16
N TYR A 106 -0.62 20.56 -2.07
CA TYR A 106 -0.58 21.39 -0.87
C TYR A 106 -1.87 21.23 -0.04
N PRO A 107 -1.82 21.43 1.28
CA PRO A 107 -3.05 21.45 2.10
C PRO A 107 -4.08 22.43 1.55
N ARG A 108 -5.37 22.14 1.72
CA ARG A 108 -6.43 23.06 1.25
C ARG A 108 -6.28 24.44 1.90
N GLY A 109 -6.41 25.49 1.10
CA GLY A 109 -6.21 26.88 1.52
C GLY A 109 -4.74 27.31 1.66
N MET A 110 -3.78 26.38 1.51
CA MET A 110 -2.35 26.66 1.52
C MET A 110 -1.76 26.63 0.10
N SER A 111 -0.61 27.25 -0.08
CA SER A 111 0.09 27.40 -1.35
C SER A 111 1.61 27.14 -1.19
N PRO A 112 2.36 27.03 -2.30
CA PRO A 112 3.82 26.90 -2.26
C PRO A 112 4.55 28.00 -1.47
N SER A 113 3.93 29.18 -1.31
CA SER A 113 4.56 30.30 -0.61
C SER A 113 4.42 30.26 0.91
N ASN A 114 3.50 29.45 1.46
CA ASN A 114 3.19 29.47 2.89
C ASN A 114 3.10 28.08 3.54
N SER A 115 3.27 27.00 2.78
CA SER A 115 3.25 25.65 3.32
C SER A 115 4.10 24.73 2.47
N ALA A 116 4.69 23.72 3.11
CA ALA A 116 5.27 22.60 2.39
C ALA A 116 4.14 21.72 1.80
N PRO A 117 4.43 20.89 0.78
CA PRO A 117 3.45 19.94 0.29
C PRO A 117 2.92 19.02 1.41
N LEU A 118 1.71 18.54 1.22
CA LEU A 118 1.06 17.51 2.04
C LEU A 118 1.27 16.12 1.43
N TYR A 119 1.06 16.01 0.12
CA TYR A 119 1.21 14.77 -0.63
C TYR A 119 2.30 14.86 -1.69
N MET A 120 3.10 13.80 -1.80
CA MET A 120 3.82 13.45 -3.03
C MET A 120 2.95 12.42 -3.76
N VAL A 121 2.70 12.64 -5.06
CA VAL A 121 1.71 11.86 -5.81
C VAL A 121 2.34 11.13 -6.99
N CYS A 122 2.07 9.83 -7.09
CA CYS A 122 2.36 9.00 -8.25
C CYS A 122 1.05 8.73 -9.01
N ALA A 123 1.03 9.00 -10.31
CA ALA A 123 -0.12 8.80 -11.18
C ALA A 123 0.12 7.57 -12.05
N VAL A 124 -0.71 6.54 -11.86
CA VAL A 124 -0.49 5.22 -12.45
C VAL A 124 -1.76 4.68 -13.10
N SER A 125 -1.61 3.94 -14.20
CA SER A 125 -2.69 3.15 -14.76
C SER A 125 -2.96 1.94 -13.88
N GLU A 126 -4.20 1.43 -13.85
CA GLU A 126 -4.50 0.14 -13.23
C GLU A 126 -3.68 -1.02 -13.84
N ARG A 127 -3.22 -0.85 -15.09
CA ARG A 127 -2.40 -1.84 -15.79
C ARG A 127 -0.90 -1.70 -15.47
N ALA A 128 -0.53 -0.69 -14.67
CA ALA A 128 0.84 -0.57 -14.21
C ALA A 128 1.16 -1.70 -13.23
N ALA A 129 2.34 -2.26 -13.43
CA ALA A 129 2.97 -3.18 -12.49
C ALA A 129 3.54 -2.33 -11.34
N LEU A 130 3.15 -2.62 -10.09
CA LEU A 130 3.79 -2.05 -8.91
C LEU A 130 5.00 -2.89 -8.55
N ASP A 131 6.19 -2.31 -8.73
CA ASP A 131 7.43 -2.85 -8.16
C ASP A 131 7.54 -2.41 -6.69
N ILE A 132 7.54 -3.36 -5.76
CA ILE A 132 7.61 -3.07 -4.33
C ILE A 132 8.94 -2.38 -3.95
N GLY A 133 10.04 -2.64 -4.67
CA GLY A 133 11.32 -1.99 -4.45
C GLY A 133 11.31 -0.50 -4.82
N GLU A 134 10.74 -0.15 -5.97
CA GLU A 134 10.52 1.25 -6.36
C GLU A 134 9.59 1.95 -5.35
N PHE A 135 8.52 1.25 -4.95
CA PHE A 135 7.60 1.73 -3.93
C PHE A 135 8.30 2.04 -2.58
N LEU A 136 9.17 1.16 -2.09
CA LEU A 136 9.91 1.41 -0.84
C LEU A 136 10.79 2.67 -0.91
N ASN A 137 11.44 2.87 -2.06
CA ASN A 137 12.24 4.07 -2.31
C ASN A 137 11.37 5.34 -2.29
N GLU A 138 10.18 5.29 -2.90
CA GLU A 138 9.23 6.41 -2.89
C GLU A 138 8.67 6.70 -1.49
N VAL A 139 8.37 5.67 -0.69
CA VAL A 139 7.93 5.85 0.71
C VAL A 139 9.03 6.51 1.51
N SER A 140 10.25 5.98 1.46
CA SER A 140 11.39 6.55 2.17
C SER A 140 11.64 8.01 1.76
N GLN A 141 11.63 8.32 0.45
CA GLN A 141 11.78 9.69 -0.03
C GLN A 141 10.65 10.63 0.43
N SER A 142 9.42 10.12 0.54
CA SER A 142 8.26 10.89 1.01
C SER A 142 8.37 11.17 2.52
N GLU A 143 8.72 10.16 3.31
CA GLU A 143 8.89 10.24 4.77
C GLU A 143 10.05 11.17 5.15
N ASP A 144 11.19 11.09 4.46
CA ASP A 144 12.35 11.97 4.66
C ASP A 144 11.99 13.45 4.44
N ARG A 145 11.04 13.72 3.53
CA ARG A 145 10.53 15.06 3.25
C ARG A 145 9.41 15.48 4.22
N GLY A 146 8.98 14.59 5.12
CA GLY A 146 7.83 14.79 6.00
C GLY A 146 6.53 14.94 5.21
N LYS A 147 6.32 14.09 4.20
CA LYS A 147 5.19 14.09 3.27
C LYS A 147 4.51 12.74 3.24
N GLN A 148 3.23 12.72 2.86
CA GLN A 148 2.49 11.48 2.67
C GLN A 148 2.56 11.05 1.20
N LEU A 149 2.85 9.77 0.95
CA LEU A 149 2.77 9.21 -0.39
C LEU A 149 1.32 8.91 -0.76
N LEU A 150 0.91 9.36 -1.94
CA LEU A 150 -0.43 9.16 -2.48
C LEU A 150 -0.33 8.62 -3.90
N TYR A 151 -1.02 7.52 -4.17
CA TYR A 151 -1.17 7.01 -5.53
C TYR A 151 -2.54 7.37 -6.08
N GLY A 152 -2.56 7.98 -7.26
CA GLY A 152 -3.76 8.16 -8.07
C GLY A 152 -3.79 7.07 -9.14
N VAL A 153 -4.66 6.07 -8.97
CA VAL A 153 -4.80 4.93 -9.88
C VAL A 153 -5.98 5.17 -10.80
N VAL A 154 -5.71 5.26 -12.09
CA VAL A 154 -6.71 5.50 -13.14
C VAL A 154 -7.03 4.18 -13.85
N ASP A 155 -8.31 3.82 -13.92
CA ASP A 155 -8.75 2.64 -14.66
C ASP A 155 -8.97 2.91 -16.16
N GLU A 156 -9.38 1.88 -16.91
CA GLU A 156 -9.57 1.98 -18.36
C GLU A 156 -10.75 2.87 -18.79
N GLU A 157 -11.68 3.17 -17.88
CA GLU A 157 -12.81 4.08 -18.12
C GLU A 157 -12.49 5.52 -17.67
N GLY A 158 -11.33 5.74 -17.04
CA GLY A 158 -10.88 7.02 -16.52
C GLY A 158 -11.35 7.30 -15.10
N ASP A 159 -11.93 6.31 -14.42
CA ASP A 159 -12.34 6.40 -13.03
C ASP A 159 -11.09 6.36 -12.11
N LEU A 160 -11.12 7.20 -11.07
CA LEU A 160 -9.95 7.50 -10.27
C LEU A 160 -10.10 7.02 -8.83
N THR A 161 -9.14 6.22 -8.38
CA THR A 161 -9.05 5.75 -6.99
C THR A 161 -7.73 6.19 -6.36
N TYR A 162 -7.80 6.68 -5.11
CA TYR A 162 -6.64 7.11 -4.36
C TYR A 162 -6.26 6.14 -3.25
N TYR A 163 -4.97 5.87 -3.13
CA TYR A 163 -4.40 5.08 -2.03
C TYR A 163 -3.30 5.88 -1.32
N LYS A 164 -3.41 5.99 0.00
CA LYS A 164 -2.28 6.38 0.85
C LYS A 164 -1.44 5.15 1.11
N MET A 165 -0.13 5.34 1.05
CA MET A 165 0.81 4.25 1.24
C MET A 165 1.87 4.68 2.24
N ALA A 166 2.24 3.78 3.14
CA ALA A 166 3.19 4.06 4.22
C ALA A 166 3.88 2.78 4.69
N MET A 167 5.07 2.94 5.27
CA MET A 167 5.66 1.90 6.10
C MET A 167 4.89 1.80 7.42
N MET A 168 4.71 0.58 7.90
CA MET A 168 4.13 0.32 9.21
C MET A 168 5.04 -0.59 10.02
N ASP A 169 5.02 -0.37 11.33
CA ASP A 169 5.71 -1.22 12.30
C ASP A 169 4.65 -1.77 13.28
N PRO A 170 3.97 -2.88 12.93
CA PRO A 170 2.89 -3.39 13.76
C PRO A 170 3.44 -3.99 15.05
N GLU A 171 2.89 -3.56 16.19
CA GLU A 171 3.25 -4.03 17.53
C GLU A 171 2.00 -4.47 18.30
N GLY A 172 2.16 -5.51 19.11
CA GLY A 172 1.12 -6.04 19.97
C GLY A 172 1.55 -6.14 21.43
N LYS A 173 0.59 -6.51 22.29
CA LYS A 173 0.77 -6.58 23.74
C LYS A 173 0.67 -8.00 24.30
N VAL A 174 0.55 -9.00 23.43
CA VAL A 174 0.38 -10.41 23.80
C VAL A 174 1.67 -11.15 23.47
N LEU A 175 2.62 -11.12 24.40
CA LEU A 175 3.84 -11.90 24.31
C LEU A 175 3.63 -13.26 24.98
N PRO A 176 3.91 -14.39 24.30
CA PRO A 176 3.89 -15.71 24.91
C PRO A 176 4.88 -15.78 26.08
N ALA A 177 4.56 -16.57 27.10
CA ALA A 177 5.39 -16.72 28.29
C ALA A 177 6.40 -17.86 28.06
N GLU A 178 7.70 -17.56 28.09
CA GLU A 178 8.74 -18.56 27.82
C GLU A 178 8.61 -19.79 28.75
N GLY A 179 8.47 -20.98 28.13
CA GLY A 179 8.65 -22.27 28.80
C GLY A 179 7.44 -22.81 29.56
N THR A 180 6.21 -22.43 29.21
CA THR A 180 5.05 -22.65 30.09
C THR A 180 4.29 -23.97 29.91
N ALA A 181 4.35 -24.68 28.78
CA ALA A 181 3.83 -26.06 28.69
C ALA A 181 4.38 -26.83 27.47
N LYS A 182 4.72 -28.11 27.63
CA LYS A 182 4.95 -29.04 26.51
C LYS A 182 3.67 -29.78 26.20
N ALA A 183 3.00 -29.40 25.11
CA ALA A 183 1.83 -30.10 24.60
C ALA A 183 2.23 -31.20 23.61
N VAL A 184 1.40 -32.24 23.50
CA VAL A 184 1.55 -33.29 22.48
C VAL A 184 0.39 -33.20 21.49
N GLY A 185 0.72 -32.83 20.24
CA GLY A 185 -0.21 -32.76 19.13
C GLY A 185 -0.09 -33.96 18.18
N LYS A 186 -1.18 -34.29 17.49
CA LYS A 186 -1.19 -35.29 16.42
C LYS A 186 -1.56 -34.65 15.08
N LEU A 187 -0.73 -34.85 14.07
CA LEU A 187 -1.00 -34.42 12.69
C LEU A 187 -2.08 -35.33 12.07
N VAL A 188 -3.19 -34.74 11.67
CA VAL A 188 -4.32 -35.38 10.99
C VAL A 188 -4.71 -34.55 9.78
N GLY A 189 -4.50 -35.10 8.58
CA GLY A 189 -4.65 -34.32 7.34
C GLY A 189 -3.61 -33.20 7.30
N ASP A 190 -4.08 -31.96 7.24
CA ASP A 190 -3.29 -30.72 7.24
C ASP A 190 -3.48 -29.91 8.54
N ARG A 191 -3.84 -30.57 9.65
CA ARG A 191 -4.09 -29.92 10.94
C ARG A 191 -3.47 -30.71 12.07
N ILE A 192 -3.16 -30.03 13.17
CA ILE A 192 -2.63 -30.66 14.38
C ILE A 192 -3.68 -30.57 15.47
N PHE A 193 -3.95 -31.70 16.12
CA PHE A 193 -4.92 -31.79 17.21
C PHE A 193 -4.21 -32.13 18.52
N VAL A 194 -4.43 -31.33 19.54
CA VAL A 194 -4.03 -31.61 20.92
C VAL A 194 -5.27 -32.14 21.64
N PHE A 195 -5.29 -33.45 21.93
CA PHE A 195 -6.44 -34.13 22.52
C PHE A 195 -6.48 -34.02 24.05
N ASP A 196 -5.33 -33.75 24.68
CA ASP A 196 -5.28 -33.45 26.09
C ASP A 196 -5.84 -32.04 26.33
N LYS A 197 -6.91 -31.98 27.10
CA LYS A 197 -7.67 -30.74 27.33
C LYS A 197 -6.84 -29.69 28.05
N ASP A 198 -6.07 -30.09 29.06
CA ASP A 198 -5.32 -29.14 29.89
C ASP A 198 -4.13 -28.58 29.12
N GLN A 199 -3.43 -29.42 28.34
CA GLN A 199 -2.36 -28.97 27.43
C GLN A 199 -2.90 -28.04 26.33
N GLY A 200 -4.05 -28.38 25.74
CA GLY A 200 -4.69 -27.57 24.72
C GLY A 200 -5.15 -26.21 25.28
N GLN A 201 -5.75 -26.21 26.47
CA GLN A 201 -6.19 -24.98 27.12
C GLN A 201 -5.01 -24.10 27.50
N ALA A 202 -3.90 -24.66 27.99
CA ALA A 202 -2.69 -23.90 28.31
C ALA A 202 -2.15 -23.13 27.10
N LEU A 203 -2.02 -23.78 25.94
CA LEU A 203 -1.61 -23.12 24.69
C LEU A 203 -2.63 -22.03 24.26
N HIS A 204 -3.92 -22.29 24.45
CA HIS A 204 -4.95 -21.32 24.08
C HIS A 204 -4.91 -20.08 24.99
N ASP A 205 -4.83 -20.26 26.30
CA ASP A 205 -4.86 -19.17 27.27
C ASP A 205 -3.60 -18.32 27.25
N GLU A 206 -2.46 -18.93 26.93
CA GLU A 206 -1.19 -18.22 26.88
C GLU A 206 -1.20 -17.10 25.83
N ALA A 207 -1.58 -17.43 24.60
CA ALA A 207 -1.45 -16.49 23.49
C ALA A 207 -2.42 -16.75 22.34
N PHE A 208 -3.59 -17.30 22.69
CA PHE A 208 -4.70 -17.60 21.80
C PHE A 208 -4.26 -18.47 20.63
N TYR A 209 -3.51 -19.57 20.84
CA TYR A 209 -3.23 -20.50 19.74
C TYR A 209 -4.45 -21.34 19.39
N GLY A 210 -4.59 -21.73 18.12
CA GLY A 210 -5.58 -22.70 17.67
C GLY A 210 -7.03 -22.29 17.85
N LYS A 211 -7.91 -23.28 17.81
CA LYS A 211 -9.34 -23.14 18.10
C LYS A 211 -9.77 -24.30 18.97
N ASP A 212 -10.38 -24.01 20.12
CA ASP A 212 -10.99 -25.04 20.95
C ASP A 212 -12.19 -25.68 20.22
N MET A 213 -12.24 -27.00 20.27
CA MET A 213 -13.32 -27.82 19.76
C MET A 213 -13.77 -28.79 20.84
N GLN A 214 -14.48 -28.27 21.85
CA GLN A 214 -15.05 -29.08 22.94
C GLN A 214 -13.97 -29.84 23.73
N GLY A 215 -12.87 -29.16 24.09
CA GLY A 215 -11.76 -29.75 24.85
C GLY A 215 -10.68 -30.41 24.00
N VAL A 216 -10.75 -30.28 22.67
CA VAL A 216 -9.67 -30.62 21.74
C VAL A 216 -9.20 -29.35 21.07
N LEU A 217 -7.93 -29.00 21.22
CA LEU A 217 -7.36 -27.84 20.55
C LEU A 217 -6.96 -28.20 19.12
N GLN A 218 -7.52 -27.49 18.15
CA GLN A 218 -7.11 -27.61 16.75
C GLN A 218 -6.15 -26.47 16.37
N LEU A 219 -4.93 -26.82 16.00
CA LEU A 219 -3.90 -25.94 15.48
C LEU A 219 -3.81 -26.04 13.95
N SER A 220 -3.54 -24.92 13.29
CA SER A 220 -3.06 -24.91 11.91
C SER A 220 -1.62 -25.43 11.80
N LEU A 221 -1.17 -25.83 10.60
CA LEU A 221 0.23 -26.23 10.38
C LEU A 221 1.22 -25.13 10.75
N ILE A 222 0.89 -23.87 10.44
CA ILE A 222 1.75 -22.73 10.73
C ILE A 222 1.89 -22.52 12.24
N GLU A 223 0.77 -22.56 12.99
CA GLU A 223 0.79 -22.53 14.45
C GLU A 223 1.63 -23.68 15.01
N GLY A 224 1.47 -24.89 14.46
CA GLY A 224 2.26 -26.05 14.87
C GLY A 224 3.76 -25.89 14.63
N CYS A 225 4.18 -25.42 13.46
CA CYS A 225 5.60 -25.17 13.16
C CYS A 225 6.19 -24.13 14.12
N TYR A 226 5.46 -23.04 14.39
CA TYR A 226 5.87 -22.03 15.34
C TYR A 226 6.07 -22.61 16.75
N LEU A 227 5.10 -23.38 17.25
CA LEU A 227 5.15 -23.97 18.59
C LEU A 227 6.22 -25.07 18.74
N ILE A 228 6.45 -25.89 17.69
CA ILE A 228 7.60 -26.81 17.67
C ILE A 228 8.90 -26.01 17.77
N GLY A 229 9.04 -24.93 16.99
CA GLY A 229 10.23 -24.08 16.98
C GLY A 229 10.51 -23.42 18.33
N LYS A 230 9.47 -23.14 19.13
CA LYS A 230 9.57 -22.67 20.52
C LYS A 230 9.79 -23.78 21.54
N GLY A 231 9.64 -25.06 21.15
CA GLY A 231 9.78 -26.21 22.03
C GLY A 231 8.56 -26.46 22.94
N GLU A 232 7.42 -25.83 22.64
CA GLU A 232 6.16 -25.89 23.39
C GLU A 232 5.22 -27.00 22.87
N LEU A 233 5.52 -27.56 21.69
CA LEU A 233 4.71 -28.61 21.07
C LEU A 233 5.59 -29.75 20.54
N GLU A 234 5.24 -30.98 20.88
CA GLU A 234 5.68 -32.19 20.18
C GLU A 234 4.58 -32.63 19.21
N VAL A 235 4.93 -32.93 17.95
CA VAL A 235 3.96 -33.38 16.94
C VAL A 235 4.21 -34.82 16.52
N LEU A 236 3.19 -35.65 16.66
CA LEU A 236 3.18 -37.04 16.23
C LEU A 236 2.49 -37.16 14.86
N ASN A 237 3.06 -37.94 13.96
CA ASN A 237 2.42 -38.27 12.69
C ASN A 237 1.29 -39.31 12.85
N ARG A 238 0.62 -39.68 11.75
CA ARG A 238 -0.47 -40.68 11.75
C ARG A 238 -0.08 -42.04 12.34
N LYS A 239 1.20 -42.42 12.23
CA LYS A 239 1.77 -43.67 12.77
C LYS A 239 2.24 -43.54 14.22
N GLY A 240 2.06 -42.38 14.85
CA GLY A 240 2.51 -42.12 16.23
C GLY A 240 4.00 -41.82 16.37
N LYS A 241 4.73 -41.60 15.27
CA LYS A 241 6.15 -41.23 15.31
C LYS A 241 6.28 -39.70 15.39
N GLY A 242 7.13 -39.21 16.29
CA GLY A 242 7.47 -37.79 16.40
C GLY A 242 8.03 -37.22 15.10
N MET A 243 7.66 -35.97 14.82
CA MET A 243 8.12 -35.17 13.69
C MET A 243 9.07 -34.08 14.19
N SER A 244 10.20 -33.90 13.51
CA SER A 244 11.05 -32.74 13.75
C SER A 244 10.44 -31.47 13.14
N ASP A 245 10.93 -30.30 13.56
CA ASP A 245 10.58 -29.01 12.93
C ASP A 245 10.74 -29.06 11.41
N LYS A 246 11.88 -29.57 10.93
CA LYS A 246 12.17 -29.73 9.50
C LYS A 246 11.17 -30.65 8.79
N ASP A 247 10.72 -31.71 9.45
CA ASP A 247 9.73 -32.64 8.87
C ASP A 247 8.37 -31.95 8.71
N LEU A 248 7.94 -31.18 9.72
CA LEU A 248 6.65 -30.49 9.68
C LEU A 248 6.66 -29.34 8.66
N VAL A 249 7.75 -28.57 8.59
CA VAL A 249 7.92 -27.54 7.56
C VAL A 249 7.95 -28.16 6.15
N SER A 250 8.65 -29.29 5.96
CA SER A 250 8.64 -30.00 4.67
C SER A 250 7.25 -30.49 4.29
N PHE A 251 6.46 -30.94 5.27
CA PHE A 251 5.07 -31.32 5.06
C PHE A 251 4.20 -30.11 4.66
N GLY A 252 4.36 -28.97 5.34
CA GLY A 252 3.67 -27.72 5.00
C GLY A 252 3.95 -27.26 3.58
N ARG A 253 5.22 -27.24 3.15
CA ARG A 253 5.63 -26.89 1.77
C ARG A 253 5.00 -27.77 0.69
N LYS A 254 4.75 -29.04 1.00
CA LYS A 254 4.13 -29.99 0.05
C LYS A 254 2.61 -29.86 -0.03
N THR A 255 1.98 -29.25 0.97
CA THR A 255 0.52 -29.26 1.14
C THR A 255 -0.13 -27.90 0.98
N GLN A 256 0.63 -26.81 1.13
CA GLN A 256 0.11 -25.45 1.08
C GLN A 256 1.04 -24.55 0.27
N ASP A 257 0.44 -23.73 -0.58
CA ASP A 257 1.16 -22.72 -1.35
C ASP A 257 1.72 -21.62 -0.43
N GLU A 258 2.85 -21.05 -0.86
CA GLU A 258 3.51 -19.91 -0.19
C GLU A 258 3.83 -20.17 1.29
N PHE A 259 3.95 -21.44 1.69
CA PHE A 259 4.05 -21.85 3.08
C PHE A 259 5.19 -21.16 3.82
N ASP A 260 6.36 -21.05 3.18
CA ASP A 260 7.53 -20.40 3.77
C ASP A 260 7.31 -18.90 4.01
N LEU A 261 6.68 -18.19 3.06
CA LEU A 261 6.35 -16.76 3.22
C LEU A 261 5.41 -16.58 4.40
N ARG A 262 4.33 -17.37 4.43
CA ARG A 262 3.31 -17.32 5.47
C ARG A 262 3.88 -17.68 6.84
N LEU A 263 4.71 -18.71 6.93
CA LEU A 263 5.34 -19.13 8.19
C LEU A 263 6.27 -18.05 8.72
N ARG A 264 7.12 -17.45 7.87
CA ARG A 264 8.03 -16.38 8.28
C ARG A 264 7.27 -15.15 8.78
N THR A 265 6.25 -14.70 8.04
CA THR A 265 5.39 -13.60 8.47
C THR A 265 4.67 -13.92 9.78
N TYR A 266 4.15 -15.15 9.94
CA TYR A 266 3.52 -15.55 11.19
C TYR A 266 4.49 -15.46 12.37
N VAL A 267 5.70 -16.04 12.25
CA VAL A 267 6.72 -16.00 13.30
C VAL A 267 7.06 -14.56 13.69
N ASP A 268 7.29 -13.70 12.71
CA ASP A 268 7.63 -12.28 12.95
C ASP A 268 6.51 -11.53 13.68
N LEU A 269 5.27 -11.63 13.20
CA LEU A 269 4.11 -11.03 13.86
C LEU A 269 3.94 -11.54 15.31
N ARG A 270 4.13 -12.84 15.56
CA ARG A 270 4.06 -13.39 16.92
C ARG A 270 5.17 -12.86 17.82
N ASN A 271 6.39 -12.72 17.30
CA ASN A 271 7.52 -12.14 18.05
C ASN A 271 7.29 -10.65 18.36
N ARG A 272 6.49 -9.94 17.56
CA ARG A 272 6.03 -8.56 17.81
C ARG A 272 4.89 -8.46 18.83
N GLY A 273 4.53 -9.55 19.50
CA GLY A 273 3.46 -9.59 20.52
C GLY A 273 2.05 -9.53 19.94
N LEU A 274 1.88 -9.83 18.65
CA LEU A 274 0.57 -9.81 17.99
C LEU A 274 -0.10 -11.18 18.05
N VAL A 275 -1.42 -11.20 18.21
CA VAL A 275 -2.20 -12.42 18.04
C VAL A 275 -2.55 -12.59 16.57
N VAL A 276 -2.08 -13.69 15.98
CA VAL A 276 -2.24 -13.98 14.56
C VAL A 276 -3.24 -15.11 14.36
N LYS A 277 -4.27 -14.88 13.54
CA LYS A 277 -5.29 -15.86 13.17
C LYS A 277 -5.45 -15.92 11.65
N THR A 278 -6.10 -16.97 11.15
CA THR A 278 -6.40 -17.09 9.72
C THR A 278 -7.20 -15.89 9.20
N GLY A 279 -6.72 -15.32 8.09
CA GLY A 279 -7.36 -14.22 7.36
C GLY A 279 -8.33 -14.68 6.27
N PHE A 280 -8.55 -16.00 6.11
CA PHE A 280 -9.28 -16.59 4.98
C PHE A 280 -10.62 -15.92 4.68
N LYS A 281 -11.39 -15.55 5.71
CA LYS A 281 -12.70 -14.87 5.56
C LYS A 281 -12.62 -13.48 4.91
N TYR A 282 -11.42 -12.91 4.78
CA TYR A 282 -11.15 -11.59 4.24
C TYR A 282 -10.25 -11.62 2.99
N GLY A 283 -9.94 -12.80 2.47
CA GLY A 283 -9.04 -12.94 1.32
C GLY A 283 -7.57 -12.65 1.62
N THR A 284 -7.15 -12.67 2.89
CA THR A 284 -5.75 -12.47 3.31
C THR A 284 -5.19 -13.69 4.02
N HIS A 285 -3.87 -13.76 4.19
CA HIS A 285 -3.24 -14.86 4.93
C HIS A 285 -3.62 -14.81 6.41
N PHE A 286 -3.55 -13.62 7.00
CA PHE A 286 -3.80 -13.43 8.42
C PHE A 286 -4.75 -12.27 8.72
N ARG A 287 -5.45 -12.42 9.84
CA ARG A 287 -6.05 -11.32 10.58
C ARG A 287 -5.32 -11.22 11.91
N VAL A 288 -4.98 -9.99 12.31
CA VAL A 288 -4.02 -9.75 13.37
C VAL A 288 -4.58 -8.78 14.40
N TYR A 289 -4.34 -9.09 15.67
CA TYR A 289 -4.84 -8.33 16.81
C TYR A 289 -3.67 -7.83 17.65
N GLU A 290 -3.77 -6.58 18.10
CA GLU A 290 -2.79 -5.96 19.00
C GLU A 290 -2.98 -6.38 20.46
N LYS A 291 -4.17 -6.88 20.79
CA LYS A 291 -4.59 -7.30 22.13
C LYS A 291 -5.38 -8.61 22.02
N SER A 292 -5.95 -9.04 23.14
CA SER A 292 -6.87 -10.17 23.19
C SER A 292 -7.95 -10.08 22.10
N PRO A 293 -8.15 -11.14 21.30
CA PRO A 293 -9.27 -11.24 20.35
C PRO A 293 -10.66 -11.17 20.99
N ASP A 294 -10.77 -11.41 22.29
CA ASP A 294 -12.04 -11.35 23.02
C ASP A 294 -12.42 -9.90 23.36
N ASP A 295 -11.44 -9.02 23.50
CA ASP A 295 -11.63 -7.62 23.87
C ASP A 295 -11.65 -6.68 22.66
N CYS A 296 -11.13 -7.12 21.51
CA CYS A 296 -11.01 -6.27 20.33
C CYS A 296 -11.21 -7.00 19.01
N HIS A 297 -11.63 -6.24 18.00
CA HIS A 297 -11.61 -6.72 16.62
C HIS A 297 -10.18 -6.68 16.08
N ALA A 298 -9.86 -7.60 15.16
CA ALA A 298 -8.59 -7.58 14.43
C ALA A 298 -8.39 -6.20 13.80
N ARG A 299 -7.25 -5.56 14.06
CA ARG A 299 -6.89 -4.27 13.50
C ARG A 299 -6.36 -4.43 12.08
N TYR A 300 -5.46 -5.41 11.89
CA TYR A 300 -4.78 -5.62 10.62
C TYR A 300 -5.28 -6.86 9.88
N LEU A 301 -5.31 -6.76 8.57
CA LEU A 301 -5.34 -7.88 7.64
C LEU A 301 -3.97 -7.95 6.98
N VAL A 302 -3.27 -9.07 7.11
CA VAL A 302 -1.89 -9.20 6.62
C VAL A 302 -1.84 -10.21 5.48
N HIS A 303 -1.25 -9.80 4.36
CA HIS A 303 -0.96 -10.65 3.22
C HIS A 303 0.56 -10.70 3.00
N ALA A 304 1.12 -11.89 2.86
CA ALA A 304 2.57 -12.09 2.79
C ALA A 304 2.98 -12.18 1.33
N VAL A 305 4.02 -11.43 0.92
CA VAL A 305 4.46 -11.33 -0.47
C VAL A 305 5.99 -11.48 -0.56
N PRO A 306 6.54 -12.08 -1.64
CA PRO A 306 7.99 -12.13 -1.85
C PRO A 306 8.58 -10.75 -2.20
N VAL A 307 9.91 -10.63 -2.09
CA VAL A 307 10.68 -9.41 -2.42
C VAL A 307 10.45 -8.91 -3.84
N SER A 308 10.45 -9.83 -4.80
CA SER A 308 10.35 -9.55 -6.23
C SER A 308 8.91 -9.48 -6.72
N THR A 309 7.95 -9.23 -5.83
CA THR A 309 6.55 -9.16 -6.24
C THR A 309 6.35 -7.91 -7.09
N VAL A 310 6.05 -8.16 -8.36
CA VAL A 310 5.42 -7.18 -9.23
C VAL A 310 3.93 -7.44 -9.13
N ALA A 311 3.20 -6.59 -8.39
CA ALA A 311 1.77 -6.74 -8.20
C ALA A 311 1.02 -5.79 -9.14
N MET A 312 -0.03 -6.27 -9.80
CA MET A 312 -0.88 -5.40 -10.59
C MET A 312 -1.86 -4.64 -9.68
N TRP A 313 -2.17 -3.38 -9.98
CA TRP A 313 -3.10 -2.58 -9.17
C TRP A 313 -4.47 -3.24 -8.92
N PRO A 314 -5.07 -4.03 -9.83
CA PRO A 314 -6.27 -4.80 -9.54
C PRO A 314 -6.14 -5.75 -8.36
N GLU A 315 -4.97 -6.38 -8.14
CA GLU A 315 -4.75 -7.26 -7.00
C GLU A 315 -4.73 -6.49 -5.69
N ILE A 316 -4.03 -5.35 -5.69
CA ILE A 316 -3.98 -4.41 -4.57
C ILE A 316 -5.39 -3.89 -4.29
N SER A 317 -6.08 -3.40 -5.31
CA SER A 317 -7.43 -2.83 -5.22
C SER A 317 -8.44 -3.85 -4.70
N ARG A 318 -8.42 -5.09 -5.19
CA ARG A 318 -9.26 -6.18 -4.65
C ARG A 318 -8.99 -6.40 -3.16
N THR A 319 -7.71 -6.48 -2.78
CA THR A 319 -7.32 -6.73 -1.40
C THR A 319 -7.74 -5.58 -0.47
N VAL A 320 -7.53 -4.32 -0.89
CA VAL A 320 -7.94 -3.12 -0.13
C VAL A 320 -9.48 -2.99 -0.08
N ARG A 321 -10.20 -3.33 -1.15
CA ARG A 321 -11.67 -3.25 -1.16
C ARG A 321 -12.32 -4.28 -0.25
N LEU A 322 -11.73 -5.48 -0.15
CA LEU A 322 -12.15 -6.51 0.80
C LEU A 322 -11.95 -6.07 2.26
N SER A 323 -10.95 -5.25 2.55
CA SER A 323 -10.70 -4.70 3.90
C SER A 323 -11.52 -3.45 4.21
N GLY A 324 -11.83 -2.61 3.22
CA GLY A 324 -12.55 -1.35 3.38
C GLY A 324 -13.96 -1.50 3.97
N GLY A 325 -14.63 -2.62 3.70
CA GLY A 325 -15.96 -2.92 4.27
C GLY A 325 -15.93 -3.22 5.78
N VAL A 326 -14.77 -3.54 6.35
CA VAL A 326 -14.65 -4.07 7.73
C VAL A 326 -13.82 -3.19 8.68
N LYS A 327 -13.51 -1.94 8.27
CA LYS A 327 -12.68 -0.98 9.03
C LYS A 327 -11.36 -1.59 9.55
N LYS A 328 -10.66 -2.32 8.68
CA LYS A 328 -9.35 -2.93 9.00
C LYS A 328 -8.27 -2.34 8.11
N GLU A 329 -7.07 -2.23 8.66
CA GLU A 329 -5.87 -1.78 7.95
C GLU A 329 -5.28 -2.98 7.20
N ILE A 330 -5.04 -2.85 5.90
CA ILE A 330 -4.41 -3.91 5.11
C ILE A 330 -2.90 -3.68 5.07
N LEU A 331 -2.15 -4.71 5.44
CA LEU A 331 -0.69 -4.71 5.44
C LEU A 331 -0.18 -5.79 4.48
N PHE A 332 0.71 -5.40 3.57
CA PHE A 332 1.52 -6.34 2.80
C PHE A 332 2.82 -6.58 3.54
N ALA A 333 3.06 -7.81 3.99
CA ALA A 333 4.29 -8.22 4.63
C ALA A 333 5.26 -8.71 3.56
N ARG A 334 6.22 -7.86 3.19
CA ARG A 334 7.26 -8.19 2.22
C ARG A 334 8.35 -9.00 2.91
N VAL A 335 8.52 -10.25 2.49
CA VAL A 335 9.39 -11.20 3.18
C VAL A 335 10.76 -11.28 2.48
N SER A 336 11.77 -10.61 3.03
CA SER A 336 13.17 -10.58 2.54
C SER A 336 14.12 -11.31 3.48
N ASN A 337 15.29 -10.76 3.84
CA ASN A 337 16.00 -11.17 5.06
C ASN A 337 15.25 -10.65 6.30
N GLU A 338 14.78 -9.40 6.24
CA GLU A 338 13.89 -8.77 7.22
C GLU A 338 12.47 -8.69 6.65
N ILE A 339 11.47 -8.49 7.52
CA ILE A 339 10.07 -8.34 7.10
C ILE A 339 9.65 -6.89 7.25
N GLU A 340 9.26 -6.31 6.13
CA GLU A 340 8.74 -4.94 6.02
C GLU A 340 7.22 -4.99 5.86
N TYR A 341 6.49 -4.14 6.58
CA TYR A 341 5.03 -4.07 6.48
C TYR A 341 4.62 -2.78 5.78
N LEU A 342 3.88 -2.93 4.69
CA LEU A 342 3.43 -1.84 3.84
C LEU A 342 1.93 -1.65 4.01
N GLU A 343 1.50 -0.47 4.46
CA GLU A 343 0.07 -0.12 4.53
C GLU A 343 -0.42 0.42 3.20
N PHE A 344 -1.58 -0.07 2.77
CA PHE A 344 -2.30 0.44 1.61
C PHE A 344 -3.69 0.87 2.04
N LYS A 345 -3.95 2.17 2.06
CA LYS A 345 -5.20 2.72 2.59
C LYS A 345 -5.96 3.46 1.52
N TRP A 346 -7.12 2.94 1.15
CA TRP A 346 -8.06 3.69 0.32
C TRP A 346 -8.35 5.05 0.96
N PHE A 347 -8.25 6.10 0.17
CA PHE A 347 -8.40 7.47 0.61
C PHE A 347 -9.29 8.25 -0.34
N LYS A 348 -10.03 9.21 0.22
CA LYS A 348 -10.76 10.20 -0.56
C LYS A 348 -10.20 11.59 -0.21
N PRO A 349 -9.40 12.20 -1.10
CA PRO A 349 -8.82 13.53 -0.87
C PRO A 349 -9.86 14.65 -0.85
#